data_AF-A0A2T4I7N9-F1
#
_entry.id   AF-A0A2T4I7N9-F1
#
_cell.length_a   1.000
_cell.length_b   1.000
_cell.length_c   1.000
_cell.angle_alpha   90.00
_cell.angle_beta   90.00
_cell.angle_gamma   90.00
#
_symmetry.space_group_name_H-M   'P 1'
#
loop_
_entity.id
_entity.type
_entity.pdbx_description
1 polymer ?
#
loop_
_entity_poly.entity_id
_entity_poly.type
_entity_poly.pdbx_seq_one_letter_code
_entity_poly.pdbx_strand_id
1 'polypeptide(L)'
;MMRHKRLDHRFVEHIPERLEPGVLYVSMDYATSAHSCCCGCGEEVVAPFTPTDWKMTFDGETVSLRPSIGNWTLKCRSHYVIDRGKVIEAGPWSDEQVEAERRRDRAAKARFYGQTPAFEPAVQPAPVKAAPGFWSRAWRWLSGRS
;
A
#
# COMPACT_ATOMS: atom_id res chain seq x y z
N MET A 1 7.25 -12.11 16.48
CA MET A 1 6.26 -13.14 16.08
C MET A 1 5.14 -12.52 15.27
N MET A 2 4.98 -12.96 14.02
CA MET A 2 3.89 -12.51 13.14
C MET A 2 2.54 -13.09 13.57
N ARG A 3 1.51 -12.24 13.69
CA ARG A 3 0.14 -12.63 14.05
C ARG A 3 -0.57 -13.30 12.86
N HIS A 4 -0.43 -12.71 11.68
CA HIS A 4 -0.96 -13.25 10.43
C HIS A 4 0.15 -14.04 9.74
N LYS A 5 0.03 -15.37 9.72
CA LYS A 5 1.04 -16.29 9.15
C LYS A 5 0.80 -16.62 7.68
N ARG A 6 -0.38 -16.28 7.17
CA ARG A 6 -0.79 -16.48 5.78
C ARG A 6 -1.68 -15.31 5.37
N LEU A 7 -1.58 -14.93 4.10
CA LEU A 7 -2.45 -13.97 3.45
C LEU A 7 -3.20 -14.66 2.31
N ASP A 8 -4.50 -14.43 2.24
CA ASP A 8 -5.27 -14.70 1.03
C ASP A 8 -5.17 -13.48 0.12
N HIS A 9 -4.97 -13.69 -1.17
CA HIS A 9 -4.86 -12.59 -2.12
C HIS A 9 -6.22 -12.29 -2.75
N ARG A 10 -6.49 -11.02 -3.01
CA ARG A 10 -7.67 -10.57 -3.77
C ARG A 10 -7.21 -9.59 -4.83
N PHE A 11 -7.42 -9.95 -6.09
CA PHE A 11 -7.26 -9.01 -7.19
C PHE A 11 -8.45 -8.04 -7.20
N VAL A 12 -8.15 -6.75 -7.17
CA VAL A 12 -9.12 -5.67 -7.12
C VAL A 12 -8.69 -4.57 -8.07
N GLU A 13 -9.65 -3.84 -8.64
CA GLU A 13 -9.33 -2.63 -9.40
C GLU A 13 -8.77 -1.56 -8.44
N HIS A 14 -9.52 -1.25 -7.38
CA HIS A 14 -9.11 -0.29 -6.34
C HIS A 14 -8.90 -0.96 -4.98
N ILE A 15 -7.84 -0.57 -4.30
CA ILE A 15 -7.58 -0.97 -2.91
C ILE A 15 -8.68 -0.36 -2.02
N PRO A 16 -9.35 -1.16 -1.16
CA PRO A 16 -10.41 -0.65 -0.31
C PRO A 16 -9.86 0.28 0.77
N GLU A 17 -10.67 1.25 1.22
CA GLU A 17 -10.29 2.19 2.29
C GLU A 17 -9.98 1.50 3.63
N ARG A 18 -10.51 0.29 3.84
CA ARG A 18 -10.28 -0.52 5.04
C ARG A 18 -9.75 -1.89 4.65
N LEU A 19 -8.54 -2.18 5.09
CA LEU A 19 -7.87 -3.44 4.82
C LEU A 19 -8.27 -4.50 5.85
N GLU A 20 -8.80 -5.63 5.37
CA GLU A 20 -9.04 -6.80 6.20
C GLU A 20 -7.70 -7.43 6.65
N PRO A 21 -7.53 -7.75 7.95
CA PRO A 21 -6.37 -8.49 8.41
C PRO A 21 -6.29 -9.87 7.76
N GLY A 22 -5.12 -10.25 7.25
CA GLY A 22 -4.95 -11.54 6.58
C GLY A 22 -5.26 -11.53 5.08
N VAL A 23 -5.55 -10.37 4.49
CA VAL A 23 -5.79 -10.25 3.04
C VAL A 23 -4.72 -9.37 2.38
N LEU A 24 -4.18 -9.85 1.27
CA LEU A 24 -3.31 -9.08 0.36
C LEU A 24 -4.16 -8.60 -0.82
N TYR A 25 -4.49 -7.31 -0.84
CA TYR A 25 -5.17 -6.70 -1.98
C TYR A 25 -4.14 -6.35 -3.04
N VAL A 26 -4.42 -6.74 -4.28
CA VAL A 26 -3.52 -6.54 -5.41
C VAL A 26 -4.29 -5.82 -6.51
N SER A 27 -3.80 -4.64 -6.91
CA SER A 27 -4.27 -3.96 -8.11
C SER A 27 -3.23 -4.04 -9.21
N MET A 28 -3.59 -4.74 -10.28
CA MET A 28 -2.74 -4.87 -11.46
C MET A 28 -2.73 -3.57 -12.25
N ASP A 29 -3.87 -2.89 -12.35
CA ASP A 29 -4.02 -1.64 -13.12
C ASP A 29 -3.21 -0.50 -12.51
N TYR A 30 -3.11 -0.45 -11.17
CA TYR A 30 -2.28 0.52 -10.45
C TYR A 30 -0.90 -0.02 -10.07
N ALA A 31 -0.54 -1.22 -10.53
CA ALA A 31 0.72 -1.89 -10.24
C ALA A 31 1.13 -1.81 -8.75
N THR A 32 0.21 -2.15 -7.84
CA THR A 32 0.44 -2.02 -6.40
C THR A 32 -0.27 -3.10 -5.60
N SER A 33 0.17 -3.29 -4.36
CA SER A 33 -0.54 -4.11 -3.38
C SER A 33 -0.57 -3.43 -2.02
N ALA A 34 -1.58 -3.79 -1.24
CA ALA A 34 -1.71 -3.33 0.13
C ALA A 34 -2.29 -4.42 1.04
N HIS A 35 -1.86 -4.43 2.29
CA HIS A 35 -2.39 -5.30 3.34
C HIS A 35 -2.23 -4.65 4.71
N SER A 36 -3.04 -5.11 5.67
CA SER A 36 -2.82 -4.76 7.08
C SER A 36 -1.59 -5.50 7.60
N CYS A 37 -0.73 -4.81 8.32
CA CYS A 37 0.57 -5.30 8.78
C CYS A 37 0.46 -6.67 9.48
N CYS A 38 1.25 -7.64 9.00
CA CYS A 38 1.15 -9.03 9.45
C CYS A 38 1.53 -9.25 10.93
N CYS A 39 2.22 -8.30 11.57
CA CYS A 39 2.46 -8.36 13.01
C CYS A 39 1.18 -8.17 13.83
N GLY A 40 0.13 -7.58 13.24
CA GLY A 40 -1.16 -7.36 13.86
C GLY A 40 -1.39 -5.96 14.42
N CYS A 41 -0.48 -5.01 14.18
CA CYS A 41 -0.63 -3.63 14.67
C CYS A 41 -1.74 -2.82 13.97
N GLY A 42 -2.31 -3.33 12.87
CA GLY A 42 -3.41 -2.68 12.15
C GLY A 42 -2.97 -1.66 11.09
N GLU A 43 -1.71 -1.21 11.13
CA GLU A 43 -1.14 -0.27 10.15
C GLU A 43 -1.22 -0.82 8.72
N GLU A 44 -1.49 0.06 7.78
CA GLU A 44 -1.45 -0.24 6.35
C GLU A 44 -0.01 -0.36 5.84
N VAL A 45 0.23 -1.40 5.04
CA VAL A 45 1.50 -1.62 4.35
C VAL A 45 1.21 -1.64 2.86
N VAL A 46 1.86 -0.75 2.12
CA VAL A 46 1.78 -0.66 0.67
C VAL A 46 3.07 -1.17 0.06
N ALA A 47 2.97 -2.05 -0.94
CA ALA A 47 4.09 -2.58 -1.70
C ALA A 47 3.84 -2.36 -3.20
N PRO A 48 4.28 -1.20 -3.75
CA PRO A 48 4.20 -0.90 -5.17
C PRO A 48 5.08 -1.83 -6.00
N PHE A 49 4.63 -2.15 -7.21
CA PHE A 49 5.35 -3.00 -8.16
C PHE A 49 6.17 -2.20 -9.17
N THR A 50 6.69 -1.04 -8.75
CA THR A 50 7.54 -0.26 -9.64
C THR A 50 8.84 -1.03 -9.93
N PRO A 51 9.54 -0.73 -11.04
CA PRO A 51 10.77 -1.44 -11.42
C PRO A 51 11.88 -1.43 -10.36
N THR A 52 11.82 -0.50 -9.39
CA THR A 52 12.81 -0.35 -8.32
C THR A 52 12.34 -0.83 -6.95
N ASP A 53 11.06 -1.15 -6.78
CA ASP A 53 10.45 -1.49 -5.50
C ASP A 53 10.25 -3.02 -5.37
N TRP A 54 9.00 -3.48 -5.17
CA TRP A 54 8.68 -4.90 -5.03
C TRP A 54 8.35 -5.54 -6.38
N LYS A 55 8.58 -6.84 -6.47
CA LYS A 55 8.19 -7.72 -7.56
C LYS A 55 7.19 -8.71 -7.04
N MET A 56 6.10 -8.88 -7.77
CA MET A 56 5.08 -9.87 -7.51
C MET A 56 5.26 -11.07 -8.46
N THR A 57 5.07 -12.27 -7.93
CA THR A 57 4.83 -13.47 -8.75
C THR A 57 3.49 -14.08 -8.38
N PHE A 58 2.72 -14.50 -9.38
CA PHE A 58 1.47 -15.23 -9.22
C PHE A 58 1.52 -16.50 -10.08
N ASP A 59 1.31 -17.65 -9.46
CA ASP A 59 1.41 -18.97 -10.11
C ASP A 59 0.04 -19.56 -10.51
N GLY A 60 -1.03 -18.77 -10.40
CA GLY A 60 -2.41 -19.22 -10.61
C GLY A 60 -3.13 -19.59 -9.31
N GLU A 61 -2.42 -19.78 -8.21
CA GLU A 61 -2.99 -20.15 -6.90
C GLU A 61 -2.54 -19.19 -5.78
N THR A 62 -1.29 -18.74 -5.81
CA THR A 62 -0.68 -18.00 -4.71
C THR A 62 0.18 -16.84 -5.19
N VAL A 63 0.28 -15.80 -4.34
CA VAL A 63 1.11 -14.63 -4.57
C VAL A 63 2.36 -14.66 -3.69
N SER A 64 3.51 -14.31 -4.27
CA SER A 64 4.75 -13.98 -3.53
C SER A 64 5.19 -12.56 -3.84
N LEU A 65 5.80 -11.89 -2.84
CA LEU A 65 6.41 -10.58 -2.98
C LEU A 65 7.90 -10.65 -2.63
N ARG A 66 8.73 -10.00 -3.45
CA ARG A 66 10.18 -9.85 -3.23
C ARG A 66 10.63 -8.42 -3.56
N PRO A 67 11.59 -7.81 -2.84
CA PRO A 67 12.28 -8.33 -1.66
C PRO A 67 11.36 -8.39 -0.43
N SER A 68 11.93 -8.62 0.75
CA SER A 68 11.19 -8.58 2.01
C SER A 68 10.53 -7.22 2.26
N ILE A 69 9.56 -7.20 3.14
CA ILE A 69 8.84 -6.01 3.60
C ILE A 69 9.38 -5.64 4.97
N GLY A 70 10.09 -4.51 5.06
CA GLY A 70 10.62 -3.95 6.30
C GLY A 70 9.89 -2.67 6.69
N ASN A 71 9.14 -2.71 7.81
CA ASN A 71 8.31 -1.61 8.28
C ASN A 71 9.06 -0.68 9.26
N TRP A 72 10.24 -0.22 8.87
CA TRP A 72 11.17 0.50 9.76
C TRP A 72 10.69 1.90 10.18
N THR A 73 9.71 2.46 9.48
CA THR A 73 9.05 3.73 9.84
C THR A 73 7.88 3.53 10.82
N LEU A 74 7.36 2.31 10.93
CA LEU A 74 6.27 1.98 11.84
C LEU A 74 6.83 1.64 13.23
N LYS A 75 6.04 1.91 14.27
CA LYS A 75 6.40 1.57 15.66
C LYS A 75 6.70 0.08 15.85
N CYS A 76 6.06 -0.79 15.06
CA CYS A 76 6.23 -2.24 15.19
C CYS A 76 7.56 -2.76 14.61
N ARG A 77 8.22 -2.01 13.71
CA ARG A 77 9.46 -2.40 13.01
C ARG A 77 9.46 -3.85 12.50
N SER A 78 8.29 -4.35 12.07
CA SER A 78 8.15 -5.73 11.62
C SER A 78 8.89 -5.96 10.30
N HIS A 79 9.41 -7.18 10.12
CA HIS A 79 10.13 -7.57 8.91
C HIS A 79 9.73 -8.98 8.51
N TYR A 80 9.29 -9.15 7.27
CA TYR A 80 8.81 -10.44 6.76
C TYR A 80 8.88 -10.54 5.24
N VAL A 81 8.78 -11.77 4.75
CA VAL A 81 8.63 -12.12 3.33
C VAL A 81 7.24 -12.71 3.13
N ILE A 82 6.59 -12.40 2.01
CA ILE A 82 5.38 -13.10 1.57
C ILE A 82 5.80 -14.07 0.47
N ASP A 83 5.72 -15.37 0.73
CA ASP A 83 6.04 -16.43 -0.25
C ASP A 83 4.90 -17.44 -0.35
N ARG A 84 4.27 -17.51 -1.52
CA ARG A 84 3.12 -18.38 -1.82
C ARG A 84 2.00 -18.23 -0.78
N GLY A 85 1.68 -16.97 -0.50
CA GLY A 85 0.75 -16.52 0.51
C GLY A 85 1.23 -16.68 1.96
N LYS A 86 2.35 -17.34 2.25
CA LYS A 86 2.86 -17.51 3.61
C LYS A 86 3.66 -16.29 4.05
N VAL A 87 3.45 -15.86 5.29
CA VAL A 87 4.23 -14.79 5.92
C VAL A 87 5.38 -15.42 6.70
N ILE A 88 6.60 -15.21 6.22
CA ILE A 88 7.82 -15.74 6.80
C ILE A 88 8.51 -14.58 7.53
N GLU A 89 8.62 -14.67 8.85
CA GLU A 89 9.32 -13.66 9.66
C GLU A 89 10.79 -13.59 9.23
N ALA A 90 11.26 -12.38 8.95
CA ALA A 90 12.64 -12.10 8.64
C ALA A 90 13.29 -11.43 9.84
N GLY A 91 14.57 -11.72 10.09
CA GLY A 91 15.29 -11.19 11.24
C GLY A 91 15.32 -9.66 11.25
N PRO A 92 15.36 -9.02 12.44
CA PRO A 92 15.39 -7.56 12.51
C PRO A 92 16.65 -7.00 11.85
N TRP A 93 16.55 -5.79 11.31
CA TRP A 93 17.69 -5.04 10.81
C TRP A 93 18.14 -3.98 11.82
N SER A 94 19.45 -3.80 11.93
CA SER A 94 20.05 -2.66 12.60
C SER A 94 19.76 -1.36 11.83
N ASP A 95 19.86 -0.22 12.50
CA ASP A 95 19.63 1.06 11.83
C ASP A 95 20.65 1.31 10.71
N GLU A 96 21.88 0.78 10.82
CA GLU A 96 22.88 0.84 9.74
C GLU A 96 22.45 0.02 8.51
N GLN A 97 21.87 -1.16 8.73
CA GLN A 97 21.33 -2.00 7.65
C GLN A 97 20.15 -1.32 6.96
N VAL A 98 19.24 -0.72 7.75
CA VAL A 98 18.10 0.05 7.22
C VAL A 98 18.59 1.25 6.39
N GLU A 99 19.57 2.01 6.88
CA GLU A 99 20.06 3.17 6.14
C GLU A 99 20.87 2.77 4.90
N ALA A 100 21.59 1.65 4.94
CA ALA A 100 22.24 1.09 3.76
C ALA A 100 21.21 0.71 2.68
N GLU A 101 20.09 0.11 3.07
CA GLU A 101 18.99 -0.17 2.14
C GLU A 101 18.39 1.10 1.56
N ARG A 102 18.06 2.07 2.41
CA ARG A 102 17.51 3.35 1.94
C ARG A 102 18.45 4.06 0.97
N ARG A 103 19.76 4.03 1.19
CA ARG A 103 20.75 4.57 0.23
C ARG A 103 20.70 3.83 -1.10
N ARG A 104 20.60 2.50 -1.09
CA ARG A 104 20.51 1.68 -2.30
C ARG A 104 19.23 1.97 -3.07
N ASP A 105 18.09 2.01 -2.38
CA ASP A 105 16.78 2.32 -2.96
C ASP A 105 16.77 3.71 -3.61
N ARG A 106 17.25 4.75 -2.89
CA ARG A 106 17.38 6.10 -3.45
C ARG A 106 18.24 6.13 -4.70
N ALA A 107 19.38 5.41 -4.70
CA ALA A 107 20.26 5.35 -5.86
C ALA A 107 19.61 4.59 -7.04
N ALA A 108 18.87 3.52 -6.78
CA ALA A 108 18.16 2.76 -7.80
C ALA A 108 17.06 3.62 -8.45
N LYS A 109 16.26 4.31 -7.64
CA LYS A 109 15.23 5.26 -8.11
C LYS A 109 15.84 6.42 -8.90
N ALA A 110 16.92 7.01 -8.42
CA ALA A 110 17.61 8.09 -9.13
C ALA A 110 18.15 7.63 -10.49
N ARG A 111 18.69 6.41 -10.59
CA ARG A 111 19.16 5.85 -11.86
C ARG A 111 18.01 5.57 -12.84
N PHE A 112 16.90 5.04 -12.35
CA PHE A 112 15.76 4.67 -13.20
C PHE A 112 14.99 5.91 -13.67
N TYR A 113 14.59 6.78 -12.75
CA TYR A 113 13.77 7.96 -13.06
C TYR A 113 14.60 9.17 -13.51
N GLY A 114 15.85 9.32 -13.06
CA GLY A 114 16.72 10.41 -13.48
C GLY A 114 17.20 10.33 -14.93
N GLN A 115 16.96 9.22 -15.62
CA GLN A 115 17.19 9.05 -17.07
C GLN A 115 15.93 9.22 -17.92
N THR A 116 14.76 9.41 -17.32
CA THR A 116 13.49 9.61 -18.05
C THR A 116 13.19 11.12 -18.13
N PRO A 117 12.87 11.72 -19.30
CA PRO A 117 12.35 13.08 -19.35
C PRO A 117 11.08 13.12 -18.51
N ALA A 118 10.92 14.16 -17.69
CA ALA A 118 9.88 14.31 -16.68
C ALA A 118 8.55 13.67 -17.11
N PHE A 119 8.20 12.54 -16.48
CA PHE A 119 6.83 12.06 -16.52
C PHE A 119 6.00 13.12 -15.81
N GLU A 120 5.20 13.87 -16.58
CA GLU A 120 4.25 14.82 -16.03
C GLU A 120 3.42 14.08 -14.97
N PRO A 121 3.32 14.60 -13.73
CA PRO A 121 2.47 13.96 -12.74
C PRO A 121 1.07 13.87 -13.32
N ALA A 122 0.53 12.64 -13.33
CA ALA A 122 -0.84 12.38 -13.72
C ALA A 122 -1.75 13.43 -13.07
N VAL A 123 -2.41 14.19 -13.93
CA VAL A 123 -3.36 15.24 -13.59
C VAL A 123 -4.25 14.73 -12.47
N GLN A 124 -4.18 15.37 -11.31
CA GLN A 124 -5.17 15.20 -10.25
C GLN A 124 -6.54 15.48 -10.89
N PRO A 125 -7.52 14.57 -10.83
CA PRO A 125 -8.86 14.92 -11.27
C PRO A 125 -9.32 16.11 -10.43
N ALA A 126 -9.68 17.20 -11.11
CA ALA A 126 -10.22 18.39 -10.49
C ALA A 126 -11.35 18.02 -9.52
N PRO A 127 -11.50 18.71 -8.38
CA PRO A 127 -12.55 18.40 -7.42
C PRO A 127 -13.91 18.52 -8.11
N VAL A 128 -14.57 17.39 -8.25
CA VAL A 128 -15.94 17.30 -8.76
C VAL A 128 -16.81 18.09 -7.78
N LYS A 129 -17.29 19.26 -8.21
CA LYS A 129 -18.26 20.04 -7.43
C LYS A 129 -19.47 19.15 -7.20
N ALA A 130 -19.72 18.81 -5.94
CA ALA A 130 -20.90 18.05 -5.54
C ALA A 130 -22.16 18.78 -6.02
N ALA A 131 -22.87 18.16 -6.96
CA ALA A 131 -24.24 18.55 -7.25
C ALA A 131 -25.09 18.19 -6.02
N PRO A 132 -25.97 19.09 -5.54
CA PRO A 132 -26.68 18.87 -4.29
C PRO A 132 -27.69 17.74 -4.43
N GLY A 133 -27.46 16.66 -3.68
CA GLY A 133 -28.41 15.60 -3.46
C GLY A 133 -29.68 16.11 -2.79
N PHE A 134 -30.79 15.53 -3.21
CA PHE A 134 -32.21 15.81 -2.96
C PHE A 134 -32.67 15.74 -1.47
N TRP A 135 -31.93 16.33 -0.53
CA TRP A 135 -32.27 16.33 0.91
C TRP A 135 -32.20 17.72 1.58
N SER A 136 -32.35 18.79 0.82
CA SER A 136 -32.35 20.17 1.33
C SER A 136 -33.66 20.91 1.08
N ARG A 137 -34.81 20.35 1.48
CA ARG A 137 -36.09 21.11 1.42
C ARG A 137 -37.02 21.04 2.63
N ALA A 138 -36.64 20.43 3.76
CA ALA A 138 -37.56 20.27 4.90
C ALA A 138 -37.20 20.97 6.22
N TRP A 139 -36.04 21.61 6.40
CA TRP A 139 -35.59 22.04 7.75
C TRP A 139 -35.19 23.52 7.92
N ARG A 140 -35.54 24.41 6.98
CA ARG A 140 -35.21 25.85 7.08
C ARG A 140 -36.38 26.80 6.86
N TRP A 141 -37.59 26.36 7.17
CA TRP A 141 -38.78 27.23 7.22
C TRP A 141 -39.47 27.18 8.61
N LEU A 142 -38.67 27.15 9.68
CA LEU A 142 -39.15 27.25 11.07
C LEU A 142 -38.37 28.23 11.97
N SER A 143 -37.58 29.14 11.40
CA SER A 143 -36.98 30.25 12.16
C SER A 143 -37.06 31.54 11.35
N GLY A 144 -38.24 32.16 11.37
CA GLY A 144 -38.51 33.43 10.70
C GLY A 144 -38.22 34.68 11.53
N ARG A 145 -38.54 35.83 10.92
CA ARG A 145 -38.77 37.18 11.50
C ARG A 145 -37.56 37.80 12.22
N SER A 146 -37.04 38.95 11.83
CA SER A 146 -37.71 40.25 11.60
C SER A 146 -36.78 41.17 10.82
#